data_AF-A0A221SZH1-F1
#
_entry.id   AF-A0A221SZH1-F1
#
_cell.length_a   1.000
_cell.length_b   1.000
_cell.length_c   1.000
_cell.angle_alpha   90.00
_cell.angle_beta   90.00
_cell.angle_gamma   90.00
#
_symmetry.space_group_name_H-M   'P 1'
#
loop_
_entity.id
_entity.type
_entity.pdbx_description
1 polymer ?
#
loop_
_entity_poly.entity_id
_entity_poly.type
_entity_poly.pdbx_seq_one_letter_code
_entity_poly.pdbx_strand_id
1 'polypeptide(L)'
;MYAGGRPVLPHPDLEAVQAEARALLDAGRVPQPVNAWDRFALLETVMDARAEQHAPAHAAYVMLGVTRHAVPLLYRLRGWWDVSPRHWLADMEARDPAVAAELHACLTVPDPARRQAAFEALARRVTGDFTYHDLDGERQRVPQGRTGGPEGSLSERRA
;
A
#
# COMPACT_ATOMS: atom_id res chain seq x y z
N MET A 1 -28.08 1.10 -2.55
CA MET A 1 -27.34 -0.17 -2.32
C MET A 1 -28.38 -1.25 -2.04
N TYR A 2 -28.41 -2.34 -2.80
CA TYR A 2 -29.47 -3.35 -2.69
C TYR A 2 -29.29 -4.27 -1.47
N ALA A 3 -28.06 -4.67 -1.11
CA ALA A 3 -27.79 -5.65 -0.04
C ALA A 3 -28.21 -5.24 1.39
N GLY A 4 -28.37 -3.94 1.68
CA GLY A 4 -28.74 -3.43 3.01
C GLY A 4 -29.74 -2.27 2.98
N GLY A 5 -30.30 -1.95 1.81
CA GLY A 5 -31.30 -0.89 1.67
C GLY A 5 -32.69 -1.38 2.05
N ARG A 6 -33.46 -0.55 2.77
CA ARG A 6 -34.89 -0.80 2.98
C ARG A 6 -35.67 -0.36 1.73
N PRO A 7 -36.46 -1.24 1.10
CA PRO A 7 -37.34 -0.84 0.01
C PRO A 7 -38.26 0.30 0.44
N VAL A 8 -38.33 1.37 -0.36
CA VAL A 8 -39.30 2.46 -0.15
C VAL A 8 -40.65 2.13 -0.82
N LEU A 9 -40.62 1.35 -1.90
CA LEU A 9 -41.80 0.86 -2.60
C LEU A 9 -41.66 -0.65 -2.85
N PRO A 10 -42.74 -1.43 -2.68
CA PRO A 10 -42.71 -2.86 -2.98
C PRO A 10 -42.58 -3.08 -4.48
N HIS A 11 -41.61 -3.90 -4.89
CA HIS A 11 -41.39 -4.30 -6.28
C HIS A 11 -41.08 -5.80 -6.31
N PRO A 12 -41.76 -6.59 -7.17
CA PRO A 12 -41.70 -8.06 -7.13
C PRO A 12 -40.27 -8.60 -7.34
N ASP A 13 -39.46 -7.95 -8.17
CA ASP A 13 -38.09 -8.40 -8.44
C ASP A 13 -37.06 -7.92 -7.41
N LEU A 14 -37.44 -7.02 -6.50
CA LEU A 14 -36.49 -6.39 -5.58
C LEU A 14 -35.94 -7.39 -4.57
N GLU A 15 -36.76 -8.32 -4.08
CA GLU A 15 -36.31 -9.35 -3.15
C GLU A 15 -35.25 -10.25 -3.77
N ALA A 16 -35.42 -10.65 -5.03
CA ALA A 16 -34.45 -11.45 -5.76
C ALA A 16 -33.12 -10.71 -5.93
N VAL A 17 -33.17 -9.43 -6.34
CA VAL A 17 -31.97 -8.58 -6.48
C VAL A 17 -31.29 -8.34 -5.13
N GLN A 18 -32.04 -8.19 -4.03
CA GLN A 18 -31.48 -8.03 -2.69
C GLN A 18 -30.80 -9.32 -2.20
N ALA A 19 -31.41 -10.48 -2.45
CA ALA A 19 -30.85 -11.78 -2.11
C ALA A 19 -29.55 -12.04 -2.89
N GLU A 20 -29.55 -11.77 -4.20
CA GLU A 20 -28.34 -11.87 -5.04
C GLU A 20 -27.25 -10.91 -4.55
N ALA A 21 -27.58 -9.64 -4.33
CA ALA A 21 -26.61 -8.66 -3.84
C ALA A 21 -26.01 -9.04 -2.48
N ARG A 22 -26.80 -9.67 -1.59
CA ARG A 22 -26.32 -10.15 -0.30
C ARG A 22 -25.44 -11.38 -0.45
N ALA A 23 -25.82 -12.33 -1.32
CA ALA A 23 -24.99 -13.48 -1.64
C ALA A 23 -23.63 -13.07 -2.21
N LEU A 24 -23.58 -12.06 -3.08
CA LEU A 24 -22.33 -11.48 -3.61
C LEU A 24 -21.52 -10.75 -2.53
N LEU A 25 -22.20 -10.04 -1.62
CA LEU A 25 -21.53 -9.37 -0.51
C LEU A 25 -20.86 -10.38 0.43
N ASP A 26 -21.58 -11.44 0.78
CA ASP A 26 -21.12 -12.51 1.67
C ASP A 26 -20.01 -13.35 1.01
N ALA A 27 -20.08 -13.56 -0.31
CA ALA A 27 -19.04 -14.28 -1.06
C ALA A 27 -17.72 -13.52 -1.17
N GLY A 28 -17.74 -12.19 -1.04
CA GLY A 28 -16.57 -11.35 -1.27
C GLY A 28 -16.20 -11.18 -2.75
N ARG A 29 -15.03 -10.61 -3.00
CA ARG A 29 -14.40 -10.54 -4.33
C ARG A 29 -13.51 -11.76 -4.56
N VAL A 30 -13.21 -12.05 -5.82
CA VAL A 30 -12.14 -13.00 -6.17
C VAL A 30 -10.80 -12.43 -5.67
N PRO A 31 -10.06 -13.16 -4.81
CA PRO A 31 -8.73 -12.76 -4.38
C PRO A 31 -7.79 -12.55 -5.57
N GLN A 32 -7.04 -11.45 -5.57
CA GLN A 32 -6.05 -11.18 -6.63
C GLN A 32 -4.64 -11.08 -6.04
N PRO A 33 -3.65 -11.76 -6.64
CA PRO A 33 -2.27 -11.68 -6.17
C PRO A 33 -1.72 -10.26 -6.31
N VAL A 34 -0.78 -9.92 -5.44
CA VAL A 34 -0.05 -8.66 -5.52
C VAL A 34 0.95 -8.76 -6.67
N ASN A 35 0.87 -7.84 -7.63
CA ASN A 35 1.85 -7.80 -8.73
C ASN A 35 3.19 -7.24 -8.24
N ALA A 36 4.23 -7.41 -9.07
CA ALA A 36 5.60 -7.03 -8.70
C ALA A 36 5.76 -5.51 -8.46
N TRP A 37 5.02 -4.68 -9.19
CA TRP A 37 5.06 -3.22 -9.06
C TRP A 37 4.45 -2.74 -7.74
N ASP A 38 3.26 -3.22 -7.40
CA ASP A 38 2.57 -2.90 -6.15
C ASP A 38 3.38 -3.37 -4.94
N ARG A 39 4.02 -4.54 -5.06
CA ARG A 39 4.95 -5.04 -4.07
C ARG A 39 6.15 -4.11 -3.90
N PHE A 40 6.80 -3.73 -5.00
CA PHE A 40 7.93 -2.80 -4.99
C PHE A 40 7.57 -1.45 -4.34
N ALA A 41 6.47 -0.82 -4.76
CA ALA A 41 6.01 0.46 -4.22
C ALA A 41 5.74 0.42 -2.71
N LEU A 42 5.16 -0.68 -2.22
CA LEU A 42 4.97 -0.89 -0.79
C LEU A 42 6.32 -1.04 -0.05
N LEU A 43 7.26 -1.81 -0.60
CA LEU A 43 8.58 -1.99 0.00
C LEU A 43 9.39 -0.70 0.04
N GLU A 44 9.37 0.10 -1.03
CA GLU A 44 10.00 1.43 -1.03
C GLU A 44 9.42 2.30 0.09
N THR A 45 8.10 2.36 0.21
CA THR A 45 7.47 3.18 1.27
C THR A 45 7.83 2.70 2.68
N VAL A 46 8.00 1.39 2.89
CA VAL A 46 8.49 0.83 4.16
C VAL A 46 9.92 1.28 4.44
N MET A 47 10.77 1.31 3.41
CA MET A 47 12.17 1.74 3.53
C MET A 47 12.28 3.25 3.78
N ASP A 48 11.46 4.07 3.11
CA ASP A 48 11.38 5.51 3.35
C ASP A 48 10.93 5.81 4.78
N ALA A 49 9.88 5.12 5.25
CA ALA A 49 9.45 5.23 6.64
C ALA A 49 10.57 4.82 7.61
N ARG A 50 11.31 3.75 7.31
CA ARG A 50 12.45 3.33 8.15
C ARG A 50 13.57 4.37 8.18
N ALA A 51 13.90 4.97 7.05
CA ALA A 51 14.92 6.02 6.96
C ALA A 51 14.53 7.24 7.81
N GLU A 52 13.24 7.56 7.85
CA GLU A 52 12.68 8.70 8.57
C GLU A 52 12.28 8.38 10.02
N GLN A 53 12.62 7.20 10.57
CA GLN A 53 12.09 6.70 11.85
C GLN A 53 12.32 7.67 13.04
N HIS A 54 13.37 8.47 13.00
CA HIS A 54 13.70 9.45 14.04
C HIS A 54 13.31 10.89 13.67
N ALA A 55 12.69 11.09 12.52
CA ALA A 55 12.25 12.38 12.02
C ALA A 55 10.74 12.58 12.24
N PRO A 56 10.26 13.83 12.34
CA PRO A 56 8.83 14.12 12.41
C PRO A 56 8.02 13.57 11.23
N ALA A 57 8.67 13.37 10.08
CA ALA A 57 8.04 12.85 8.87
C ALA A 57 7.66 11.37 8.97
N HIS A 58 8.21 10.60 9.94
CA HIS A 58 7.97 9.15 10.09
C HIS A 58 6.49 8.78 10.00
N ALA A 59 5.66 9.43 10.81
CA ALA A 59 4.24 9.14 10.88
C ALA A 59 3.55 9.37 9.53
N ALA A 60 3.96 10.40 8.78
CA ALA A 60 3.39 10.70 7.48
C ALA A 60 3.71 9.61 6.45
N TYR A 61 4.95 9.11 6.43
CA TYR A 61 5.34 8.00 5.53
C TYR A 61 4.60 6.71 5.87
N VAL A 62 4.48 6.37 7.17
CA VAL A 62 3.68 5.21 7.60
C VAL A 62 2.22 5.36 7.15
N MET A 63 1.61 6.54 7.37
CA MET A 63 0.23 6.78 6.96
C MET A 63 0.03 6.70 5.44
N LEU A 64 0.97 7.24 4.67
CA LEU A 64 0.95 7.17 3.21
C LEU A 64 1.02 5.71 2.76
N GLY A 65 1.95 4.94 3.33
CA GLY A 65 2.14 3.52 3.03
C GLY A 65 0.92 2.67 3.38
N VAL A 66 0.34 2.89 4.56
CA VAL A 66 -0.88 2.19 5.00
C VAL A 66 -2.06 2.50 4.07
N THR A 67 -2.29 3.78 3.79
CA THR A 67 -3.51 4.22 3.08
C THR A 67 -3.46 4.01 1.58
N ARG A 68 -2.28 4.15 0.94
CA ARG A 68 -2.14 3.97 -0.51
C ARG A 68 -1.78 2.55 -0.92
N HIS A 69 -1.08 1.82 -0.07
CA HIS A 69 -0.49 0.53 -0.45
C HIS A 69 -1.01 -0.61 0.43
N ALA A 70 -0.64 -0.65 1.71
CA ALA A 70 -0.83 -1.86 2.51
C ALA A 70 -2.30 -2.28 2.63
N VAL A 71 -3.21 -1.37 3.00
CA VAL A 71 -4.62 -1.73 3.21
C VAL A 71 -5.33 -2.06 1.89
N PRO A 72 -5.28 -1.24 0.82
CA PRO A 72 -5.91 -1.59 -0.45
C PRO A 72 -5.40 -2.91 -1.03
N LEU A 73 -4.09 -3.15 -0.97
CA LEU A 73 -3.49 -4.39 -1.45
C LEU A 73 -3.92 -5.59 -0.61
N LEU A 74 -4.05 -5.44 0.71
CA LEU A 74 -4.56 -6.50 1.57
C LEU A 74 -6.00 -6.86 1.26
N TYR A 75 -6.90 -5.87 1.08
CA TYR A 75 -8.29 -6.12 0.72
C TYR A 75 -8.38 -6.89 -0.60
N ARG A 76 -7.61 -6.46 -1.60
CA ARG A 76 -7.52 -7.14 -2.90
C ARG A 76 -6.97 -8.56 -2.77
N LEU A 77 -5.89 -8.75 -2.01
CA LEU A 77 -5.26 -10.05 -1.77
C LEU A 77 -6.19 -11.02 -1.05
N ARG A 78 -7.06 -10.54 -0.15
CA ARG A 78 -8.00 -11.35 0.61
C ARG A 78 -9.38 -11.49 -0.05
N GLY A 79 -9.62 -10.84 -1.18
CA GLY A 79 -10.92 -10.85 -1.84
C GLY A 79 -12.00 -10.15 -0.99
N TRP A 80 -11.64 -9.13 -0.22
CA TRP A 80 -12.60 -8.35 0.54
C TRP A 80 -13.17 -7.21 -0.29
N TRP A 81 -14.41 -6.82 0.02
CA TRP A 81 -15.00 -5.62 -0.56
C TRP A 81 -14.36 -4.38 0.05
N ASP A 82 -13.96 -3.43 -0.79
CA ASP A 82 -13.41 -2.17 -0.30
C ASP A 82 -14.45 -1.44 0.55
N VAL A 83 -14.01 -0.99 1.73
CA VAL A 83 -14.77 -0.09 2.58
C VAL A 83 -14.06 1.25 2.70
N SER A 84 -14.80 2.28 3.09
CA SER A 84 -14.21 3.60 3.37
C SER A 84 -13.13 3.50 4.44
N PRO A 85 -12.02 4.28 4.36
CA PRO A 85 -10.94 4.24 5.34
C PRO A 85 -11.37 4.37 6.80
N ARG A 86 -12.44 5.14 7.06
CA ARG A 86 -13.00 5.30 8.41
C ARG A 86 -13.59 4.02 9.01
N HIS A 87 -13.85 3.01 8.20
CA HIS A 87 -14.40 1.72 8.63
C HIS A 87 -13.38 0.58 8.55
N TRP A 88 -12.15 0.81 8.06
CA TRP A 88 -11.16 -0.26 7.91
C TRP A 88 -10.89 -0.99 9.22
N LEU A 89 -10.69 -0.26 10.32
CA LEU A 89 -10.37 -0.89 11.60
C LEU A 89 -11.48 -1.82 12.06
N ALA A 90 -12.74 -1.34 12.08
CA ALA A 90 -13.88 -2.15 12.51
C ALA A 90 -14.15 -3.35 11.57
N ASP A 91 -13.99 -3.18 10.25
CA ASP A 91 -14.16 -4.27 9.29
C ASP A 91 -13.02 -5.31 9.42
N MET A 92 -11.77 -4.88 9.63
CA MET A 92 -10.65 -5.78 9.88
C MET A 92 -10.76 -6.49 11.23
N GLU A 93 -11.24 -5.83 12.29
CA GLU A 93 -11.47 -6.47 13.59
C GLU A 93 -12.43 -7.65 13.46
N ALA A 94 -13.46 -7.52 12.62
CA ALA A 94 -14.42 -8.59 12.38
C ALA A 94 -13.84 -9.74 11.52
N ARG A 95 -12.86 -9.47 10.65
CA ARG A 95 -12.35 -10.43 9.65
C ARG A 95 -11.03 -11.09 10.04
N ASP A 96 -10.07 -10.30 10.53
CA ASP A 96 -8.71 -10.70 10.89
C ASP A 96 -8.20 -9.78 12.02
N PRO A 97 -8.49 -10.12 13.31
CA PRO A 97 -8.12 -9.29 14.45
C PRO A 97 -6.62 -9.00 14.57
N ALA A 98 -5.77 -9.89 14.03
CA ALA A 98 -4.33 -9.70 14.06
C ALA A 98 -3.89 -8.59 13.11
N VAL A 99 -4.45 -8.55 11.89
CA VAL A 99 -4.27 -7.42 10.96
C VAL A 99 -4.77 -6.12 11.59
N ALA A 100 -5.95 -6.16 12.22
CA ALA A 100 -6.53 -4.98 12.84
C ALA A 100 -5.64 -4.39 13.94
N ALA A 101 -5.03 -5.25 14.77
CA ALA A 101 -4.08 -4.83 15.79
C ALA A 101 -2.84 -4.15 15.20
N GLU A 102 -2.32 -4.66 14.08
CA GLU A 102 -1.18 -4.06 13.37
C GLU A 102 -1.55 -2.70 12.77
N LEU A 103 -2.73 -2.59 12.15
CA LEU A 103 -3.26 -1.31 11.66
C LEU A 103 -3.44 -0.32 12.81
N HIS A 104 -4.10 -0.72 13.89
CA HIS A 104 -4.27 0.11 15.07
C HIS A 104 -2.94 0.62 15.61
N ALA A 105 -1.91 -0.24 15.65
CA ALA A 105 -0.58 0.13 16.09
C ALA A 105 0.09 1.16 15.15
N CYS A 106 -0.07 1.02 13.84
CA CYS A 106 0.41 2.01 12.86
C CYS A 106 -0.20 3.40 13.10
N LEU A 107 -1.49 3.45 13.44
CA LEU A 107 -2.25 4.69 13.57
C LEU A 107 -2.06 5.39 14.92
N THR A 108 -1.85 4.64 16.01
CA THR A 108 -2.01 5.17 17.37
C THR A 108 -0.76 5.10 18.24
N VAL A 109 0.21 4.24 17.92
CA VAL A 109 1.38 4.07 18.80
C VAL A 109 2.29 5.30 18.69
N PRO A 110 2.65 5.93 19.83
CA PRO A 110 3.50 7.11 19.83
C PRO A 110 4.97 6.77 19.53
N ASP A 111 5.41 5.58 19.95
CA ASP A 111 6.78 5.11 19.76
C ASP A 111 7.08 4.80 18.28
N PRO A 112 8.04 5.50 17.64
CA PRO A 112 8.33 5.30 16.21
C PRO A 112 8.82 3.90 15.87
N ALA A 113 9.57 3.24 16.76
CA ALA A 113 10.08 1.90 16.51
C ALA A 113 8.95 0.86 16.47
N ARG A 114 8.03 0.91 17.43
CA ARG A 114 6.83 0.06 17.44
C ARG A 114 5.89 0.37 16.28
N ARG A 115 5.73 1.64 15.90
CA ARG A 115 4.94 2.03 14.73
C ARG A 115 5.56 1.46 13.44
N GLN A 116 6.87 1.57 13.29
CA GLN A 116 7.61 1.00 12.15
C GLN A 116 7.46 -0.52 12.11
N ALA A 117 7.63 -1.20 13.25
CA ALA A 117 7.45 -2.65 13.33
C ALA A 117 6.03 -3.10 12.95
N ALA A 118 5.01 -2.34 13.35
CA ALA A 118 3.63 -2.60 12.95
C ALA A 118 3.42 -2.40 11.44
N PHE A 119 4.01 -1.36 10.85
CA PHE A 119 3.92 -1.13 9.40
C PHE A 119 4.61 -2.24 8.62
N GLU A 120 5.77 -2.71 9.09
CA GLU A 120 6.46 -3.85 8.51
C GLU A 120 5.66 -5.16 8.64
N ALA A 121 4.97 -5.38 9.76
CA ALA A 121 4.11 -6.53 9.93
C ALA A 121 2.95 -6.54 8.91
N LEU A 122 2.26 -5.39 8.75
CA LEU A 122 1.24 -5.23 7.71
C LEU A 122 1.80 -5.47 6.31
N ALA A 123 2.98 -4.90 6.02
CA ALA A 123 3.61 -5.07 4.72
C ALA A 123 3.91 -6.54 4.43
N ARG A 124 4.43 -7.30 5.39
CA ARG A 124 4.67 -8.75 5.24
C ARG A 124 3.39 -9.54 4.99
N ARG A 125 2.24 -9.14 5.54
CA ARG A 125 0.96 -9.79 5.22
C ARG A 125 0.54 -9.62 3.77
N VAL A 126 1.04 -8.58 3.10
CA VAL A 126 0.78 -8.28 1.70
C VAL A 126 1.85 -8.89 0.79
N THR A 127 3.13 -8.76 1.15
CA THR A 127 4.27 -9.13 0.30
C THR A 127 4.81 -10.52 0.57
N GLY A 128 4.43 -11.15 1.68
CA GLY A 128 5.01 -12.38 2.21
C GLY A 128 6.36 -12.15 2.90
N ASP A 129 7.30 -11.56 2.17
CA ASP A 129 8.64 -11.24 2.64
C ASP A 129 9.10 -9.84 2.17
N PHE A 130 10.35 -9.50 2.51
CA PHE A 130 11.00 -8.27 2.09
C PHE A 130 12.11 -8.50 1.05
N THR A 131 12.05 -9.61 0.31
CA THR A 131 13.08 -9.95 -0.66
C THR A 131 12.99 -8.99 -1.85
N TYR A 132 13.95 -8.11 -2.05
CA TYR A 132 13.93 -7.25 -3.22
C TYR A 132 14.09 -8.09 -4.49
N HIS A 133 13.20 -7.91 -5.46
CA HIS A 133 13.35 -8.46 -6.80
C HIS A 133 13.58 -7.28 -7.73
N ASP A 134 14.71 -7.29 -8.44
CA ASP A 134 14.91 -6.35 -9.54
C ASP A 134 13.74 -6.50 -10.50
N LEU A 135 12.95 -5.44 -10.62
CA LEU A 135 12.03 -5.32 -11.74
C LEU A 135 12.92 -5.13 -12.96
N ASP A 136 12.73 -5.93 -14.01
CA ASP A 136 13.40 -5.73 -15.30
C ASP A 136 12.96 -4.38 -15.89
N GLY A 137 13.54 -3.30 -15.37
CA GLY A 137 13.51 -1.99 -15.99
C GLY A 137 14.49 -2.03 -17.14
N GLU A 138 14.04 -1.66 -18.33
CA GLU A 138 14.95 -1.30 -19.41
C GLU A 138 16.02 -0.38 -18.83
N ARG A 139 17.26 -0.86 -18.73
CA ARG A 139 18.38 -0.05 -18.29
C ARG A 139 18.43 1.16 -19.21
N GLN A 140 18.07 2.33 -18.69
CA GLN A 140 18.23 3.57 -19.41
C GLN A 140 19.72 3.69 -19.73
N ARG A 141 20.09 3.52 -21.01
CA ARG A 141 21.47 3.72 -21.44
C ARG A 141 21.79 5.19 -21.22
N VAL A 142 22.55 5.47 -20.18
CA VAL A 142 23.18 6.78 -19.99
C VAL A 142 24.00 7.04 -21.26
N PRO A 143 23.72 8.10 -22.04
CA PRO A 143 24.55 8.43 -23.16
C PRO A 143 25.95 8.74 -22.62
N GLN A 144 26.94 7.91 -22.95
CA GLN A 144 28.33 8.27 -22.73
C GLN A 144 28.70 9.36 -23.75
N GLY A 145 28.28 10.58 -23.43
CA GLY A 145 28.63 11.79 -24.16
C GLY A 145 30.06 12.18 -23.85
N ARG A 146 30.99 11.65 -24.65
CA ARG A 146 32.32 12.18 -25.01
C ARG A 146 33.07 12.96 -23.93
N THR A 147 34.00 12.27 -23.28
CA THR A 147 35.31 12.84 -22.92
C THR A 147 36.05 13.28 -24.18
N GLY A 148 35.62 14.41 -24.75
CA GLY A 148 36.39 15.16 -25.73
C GLY A 148 37.26 16.15 -24.99
N GLY A 149 38.48 15.75 -24.66
CA GLY A 149 39.52 16.72 -24.34
C GLY A 149 39.81 17.59 -25.57
N PRO A 150 40.27 18.82 -25.34
CA PRO A 150 41.36 19.33 -26.13
C PRO A 150 42.55 19.62 -25.22
N GLU A 151 43.65 18.93 -25.52
CA GLU A 151 44.98 19.52 -25.34
C GLU A 151 44.99 20.89 -26.03
N GLY A 152 45.40 21.93 -25.32
CA GLY A 152 45.43 23.28 -25.87
C GLY A 152 45.90 24.35 -24.90
N SER A 153 47.23 24.45 -24.78
CA SER A 153 47.99 25.67 -24.45
C SER A 153 48.01 26.21 -23.01
N LEU A 154 49.14 25.95 -22.36
CA LEU A 154 49.80 26.86 -21.41
C LEU A 154 49.92 28.28 -21.99
N SER A 155 49.44 29.28 -21.27
CA SER A 155 50.07 30.61 -21.18
C SER A 155 49.21 31.57 -20.33
N GLU A 156 49.82 32.11 -19.25
CA GLU A 156 49.56 33.46 -18.69
C GLU A 156 48.22 33.69 -17.96
N ARG A 157 48.09 34.26 -16.76
CA ARG A 157 48.92 35.15 -15.93
C ARG A 157 48.46 35.01 -14.47
N ARG A 158 49.41 34.98 -13.55
CA ARG A 158 49.24 35.50 -12.18
C ARG A 158 49.55 36.99 -12.21
N ALA A 159 48.65 37.81 -11.68
CA ALA A 159 48.95 38.97 -10.83
C ALA A 159 47.64 39.36 -10.13
#